data_AF-A0A9D6FMZ8-F1
#
_entry.id   AF-A0A9D6FMZ8-F1
#
_cell.length_a   1.000
_cell.length_b   1.000
_cell.length_c   1.000
_cell.angle_alpha   90.00
_cell.angle_beta   90.00
_cell.angle_gamma   90.00
#
_symmetry.space_group_name_H-M   'P 1'
#
loop_
_entity.id
_entity.type
_entity.pdbx_description
1 polymer ?
#
loop_
_entity_poly.entity_id
_entity_poly.type
_entity_poly.pdbx_seq_one_letter_code
_entity_poly.pdbx_strand_id
1 'polypeptide(L)'
;MFRSIRSRLAAVFVLLSALIIGLAVLGIAIVIRITELPYKLTVMIGYATIVFAIVISVGDFLARSLTSSIRRLRDAAQAVGRGDLNTRIVVVSRDEVGQLAMSFNKMAADLKGLLEREKALTQKALQGAQEEKERAEELDTAYSDLEEKQKRLERFFRVTVDREMEMIKLKMEINTLAGQLGQPRRYEVPDKVSAAGGTLRLKMEDGA
;
A
#
# COMPACT_ATOMS: atom_id res chain seq x y z
N MET A 1 16.87 -8.79 -35.42
CA MET A 1 17.60 -9.61 -36.41
C MET A 1 17.18 -11.09 -36.44
N PHE A 2 16.93 -11.78 -35.30
CA PHE A 2 16.60 -13.23 -35.30
C PHE A 2 15.19 -13.63 -35.80
N ARG A 3 14.21 -12.72 -35.78
CA ARG A 3 12.82 -13.01 -36.19
C ARG A 3 12.64 -13.12 -37.71
N SER A 4 13.49 -12.44 -38.50
CA SER A 4 13.52 -12.56 -39.97
C SER A 4 14.21 -13.84 -40.43
N ILE A 5 15.23 -14.32 -39.69
CA ILE A 5 15.93 -15.56 -40.03
C ILE A 5 15.01 -16.78 -39.81
N ARG A 6 14.26 -16.80 -38.70
CA ARG A 6 13.37 -17.94 -38.39
C ARG A 6 12.14 -18.04 -39.29
N SER A 7 11.56 -16.91 -39.70
CA SER A 7 10.46 -16.89 -40.69
C SER A 7 10.95 -17.28 -42.09
N ARG A 8 12.17 -16.87 -42.45
CA ARG A 8 12.83 -17.34 -43.68
C ARG A 8 13.12 -18.84 -43.64
N LEU A 9 13.58 -19.38 -42.51
CA LEU A 9 13.78 -20.84 -42.35
C LEU A 9 12.46 -21.62 -42.45
N ALA A 10 11.38 -21.10 -41.85
CA ALA A 10 10.04 -21.69 -41.99
C ALA A 10 9.56 -21.69 -43.44
N ALA A 11 9.72 -20.56 -44.13
CA ALA A 11 9.36 -20.43 -45.54
C ALA A 11 10.22 -21.34 -46.43
N VAL A 12 11.52 -21.44 -46.15
CA VAL A 12 12.43 -22.37 -46.82
C VAL A 12 11.98 -23.81 -46.57
N PHE A 13 11.55 -24.16 -45.36
CA PHE A 13 11.06 -25.51 -45.07
C PHE A 13 9.76 -25.84 -45.80
N VAL A 14 8.83 -24.88 -45.88
CA VAL A 14 7.59 -25.00 -46.68
C VAL A 14 7.89 -25.07 -48.18
N LEU A 15 8.86 -24.30 -48.67
CA LEU A 15 9.28 -24.34 -50.07
C LEU A 15 10.02 -25.64 -50.40
N LEU A 16 10.84 -26.15 -49.48
CA LEU A 16 11.51 -27.43 -49.62
C LEU A 16 10.50 -28.57 -49.56
N SER A 17 9.49 -28.53 -48.68
CA SER A 17 8.44 -29.54 -48.67
C SER A 17 7.60 -29.48 -49.95
N ALA A 18 7.24 -28.29 -50.42
CA ALA A 18 6.57 -28.11 -51.72
C ALA A 18 7.42 -28.60 -52.91
N LEU A 19 8.74 -28.34 -52.88
CA LEU A 19 9.69 -28.81 -53.89
C LEU A 19 9.81 -30.34 -53.86
N ILE A 20 9.91 -30.94 -52.68
CA ILE A 20 9.94 -32.39 -52.49
C ILE A 20 8.64 -33.02 -53.01
N ILE A 21 7.48 -32.42 -52.70
CA ILE A 21 6.18 -32.86 -53.23
C ILE A 21 6.17 -32.77 -54.76
N GLY A 22 6.62 -31.65 -55.33
CA GLY A 22 6.70 -31.45 -56.78
C GLY A 22 7.62 -32.47 -57.48
N LEU A 23 8.79 -32.72 -56.92
CA LEU A 23 9.74 -33.71 -57.43
C LEU A 23 9.21 -35.14 -57.26
N ALA A 24 8.51 -35.44 -56.18
CA ALA A 24 7.85 -36.73 -55.98
C ALA A 24 6.77 -36.95 -57.04
N VAL A 25 5.89 -35.97 -57.27
CA VAL A 25 4.85 -36.03 -58.31
C VAL A 25 5.45 -36.17 -59.72
N LEU A 26 6.52 -35.43 -60.02
CA LEU A 26 7.22 -35.50 -61.30
C LEU A 26 7.89 -36.87 -61.49
N GLY A 27 8.57 -37.38 -60.47
CA GLY A 27 9.19 -38.70 -60.49
C GLY A 27 8.16 -39.82 -60.66
N ILE A 28 7.02 -39.72 -59.98
CA ILE A 28 5.86 -40.61 -60.13
C ILE A 28 5.36 -40.61 -61.59
N ALA A 29 5.20 -39.44 -62.21
CA ALA A 29 4.77 -39.33 -63.60
C ALA A 29 5.78 -39.96 -64.59
N ILE A 30 7.08 -39.77 -64.34
CA ILE A 30 8.16 -40.37 -65.14
C ILE A 30 8.20 -41.90 -64.98
N VAL A 31 8.05 -42.41 -63.75
CA VAL A 31 8.02 -43.85 -63.46
C VAL A 31 6.82 -44.51 -64.13
N ILE A 32 5.62 -43.91 -64.10
CA ILE A 32 4.45 -44.40 -64.84
C ILE A 32 4.74 -44.48 -66.36
N ARG A 33 5.54 -43.54 -66.89
CA ARG A 33 5.90 -43.49 -68.31
C ARG A 33 6.96 -44.51 -68.72
N ILE A 34 7.86 -44.89 -67.81
CA ILE A 34 9.01 -45.77 -68.09
C ILE A 34 8.76 -47.22 -67.65
N THR A 35 7.95 -47.43 -66.60
CA THR A 35 7.68 -48.76 -66.05
C THR A 35 6.21 -49.11 -66.25
N GLU A 36 5.92 -50.33 -66.72
CA GLU A 36 4.58 -50.92 -66.79
C GLU A 36 4.01 -51.26 -65.38
N LEU A 37 4.39 -50.48 -64.36
CA LEU A 37 3.86 -50.61 -63.01
C LEU A 37 2.37 -50.28 -63.01
N PRO A 38 1.56 -50.97 -62.17
CA PRO A 38 0.16 -50.64 -62.06
C PRO A 38 0.03 -49.21 -61.54
N TYR A 39 -0.56 -48.33 -62.35
CA TYR A 39 -0.78 -46.90 -62.04
C TYR A 39 -1.34 -46.66 -60.63
N LYS A 40 -2.10 -47.64 -60.11
CA LYS A 40 -2.64 -47.65 -58.74
C LYS A 40 -1.55 -47.52 -57.67
N LEU A 41 -0.42 -48.22 -57.79
CA LEU A 41 0.65 -48.21 -56.78
C LEU A 41 1.35 -46.84 -56.71
N THR A 42 1.64 -46.24 -57.87
CA THR A 42 2.31 -44.94 -57.95
C THR A 42 1.44 -43.82 -57.40
N VAL A 43 0.14 -43.87 -57.65
CA VAL A 43 -0.85 -42.93 -57.06
C VAL A 43 -0.94 -43.10 -55.53
N MET A 44 -0.90 -44.32 -55.00
CA MET A 44 -0.91 -44.56 -53.54
C MET A 44 0.33 -43.97 -52.84
N ILE A 45 1.51 -44.11 -53.44
CA ILE A 45 2.75 -43.53 -52.89
C ILE A 45 2.67 -42.00 -52.91
N GLY A 46 2.19 -41.40 -54.01
CA GLY A 46 1.96 -39.96 -54.09
C GLY A 46 1.05 -39.45 -52.98
N TYR A 47 -0.09 -40.11 -52.77
CA TYR A 47 -1.01 -39.76 -51.67
C TYR A 47 -0.33 -39.86 -50.30
N ALA A 48 0.40 -40.95 -50.03
CA ALA A 48 1.11 -41.13 -48.76
C ALA A 48 2.14 -40.02 -48.49
N THR A 49 2.90 -39.59 -49.51
CA THR A 49 3.88 -38.50 -49.37
C THR A 49 3.23 -37.15 -49.08
N ILE A 50 2.10 -36.84 -49.72
CA ILE A 50 1.36 -35.58 -49.48
C ILE A 50 0.82 -35.57 -48.06
N VAL A 51 0.18 -36.65 -47.61
CA VAL A 51 -0.35 -36.75 -46.24
C VAL A 51 0.78 -36.61 -45.23
N PHE A 52 1.92 -37.27 -45.45
CA PHE A 52 3.08 -37.18 -44.56
C PHE A 52 3.63 -35.74 -44.46
N ALA A 53 3.73 -35.03 -45.59
CA ALA A 53 4.18 -33.64 -45.61
C ALA A 53 3.21 -32.70 -44.88
N ILE A 54 1.89 -32.92 -45.01
CA ILE A 54 0.86 -32.17 -44.30
C ILE A 54 0.99 -32.39 -42.79
N VAL A 55 1.12 -33.64 -42.33
CA VAL A 55 1.23 -33.98 -40.90
C VAL A 55 2.45 -33.28 -40.27
N ILE A 56 3.62 -33.33 -40.93
CA ILE A 56 4.82 -32.64 -40.43
C ILE A 56 4.60 -31.12 -40.37
N SER A 57 4.00 -30.55 -41.41
CA SER A 57 3.78 -29.10 -41.50
C SER A 57 2.81 -28.61 -40.41
N VAL A 58 1.72 -29.33 -40.18
CA VAL A 58 0.75 -29.02 -39.12
C VAL A 58 1.38 -29.20 -37.73
N GLY A 59 2.15 -30.27 -37.52
CA GLY A 59 2.84 -30.53 -36.26
C GLY A 59 3.83 -29.42 -35.88
N ASP A 60 4.68 -29.00 -36.83
CA ASP A 60 5.63 -27.89 -36.62
C ASP A 60 4.91 -26.56 -36.37
N PHE A 61 3.81 -26.28 -37.09
CA PHE A 61 3.00 -25.08 -36.84
C PHE A 61 2.39 -25.05 -35.43
N LEU A 62 1.77 -26.14 -35.00
CA LEU A 62 1.16 -26.25 -33.67
C LEU A 62 2.22 -26.16 -32.56
N ALA A 63 3.34 -26.87 -32.70
CA ALA A 63 4.44 -26.83 -31.73
C ALA A 63 4.99 -25.41 -31.56
N ARG A 64 5.13 -24.66 -32.66
CA ARG A 64 5.61 -23.27 -32.63
C ARG A 64 4.60 -22.33 -31.99
N SER A 65 3.32 -22.49 -32.30
CA SER A 65 2.24 -21.70 -31.70
C SER A 65 2.22 -21.88 -30.19
N LEU A 66 2.22 -23.14 -29.73
CA LEU A 66 2.21 -23.48 -28.31
C LEU A 66 3.47 -22.96 -27.59
N THR A 67 4.66 -23.22 -28.17
CA THR A 67 5.92 -22.74 -27.61
C THR A 67 5.98 -21.21 -27.51
N SER A 68 5.43 -20.50 -28.51
CA SER A 68 5.34 -19.03 -28.48
C SER A 68 4.44 -18.55 -27.34
N SER A 69 3.26 -19.15 -27.18
CA SER A 69 2.32 -18.79 -26.11
C SER A 69 2.91 -19.05 -24.72
N ILE A 70 3.57 -20.19 -24.50
CA ILE A 70 4.24 -20.52 -23.24
C ILE A 70 5.37 -19.52 -22.94
N ARG A 71 6.18 -19.15 -23.93
CA ARG A 71 7.24 -18.14 -23.73
C ARG A 71 6.68 -16.78 -23.33
N ARG A 72 5.58 -16.33 -23.96
CA ARG A 72 4.91 -15.07 -23.59
C ARG A 72 4.40 -15.11 -22.15
N LEU A 73 3.80 -16.23 -21.73
CA LEU A 73 3.33 -16.42 -20.36
C LEU A 73 4.49 -16.39 -19.36
N ARG A 74 5.60 -17.07 -19.66
CA ARG A 74 6.82 -17.04 -18.85
C ARG A 74 7.37 -15.61 -18.72
N ASP A 75 7.50 -14.89 -19.82
CA ASP A 75 8.06 -13.55 -19.84
C ASP A 75 7.17 -12.56 -19.06
N ALA A 76 5.84 -12.71 -19.20
CA ALA A 76 4.88 -11.92 -18.44
C ALA A 76 4.92 -12.26 -16.93
N ALA A 77 5.02 -13.54 -16.58
CA ALA A 77 5.18 -13.97 -15.19
C ALA A 77 6.47 -13.42 -14.57
N GLN A 78 7.57 -13.40 -15.31
CA GLN A 78 8.81 -12.77 -14.86
C GLN A 78 8.67 -11.26 -14.68
N ALA A 79 7.94 -10.57 -15.56
CA ALA A 79 7.69 -9.14 -15.42
C ALA A 79 6.85 -8.82 -14.18
N VAL A 80 5.76 -9.58 -13.97
CA VAL A 80 4.93 -9.49 -12.75
C VAL A 80 5.75 -9.81 -11.50
N GLY A 81 6.61 -10.84 -11.54
CA GLY A 81 7.51 -11.19 -10.44
C GLY A 81 8.57 -10.12 -10.12
N ARG A 82 8.87 -9.23 -11.07
CA ARG A 82 9.71 -8.04 -10.85
C ARG A 82 8.92 -6.79 -10.42
N GLY A 83 7.60 -6.92 -10.22
CA GLY A 83 6.73 -5.83 -9.79
C GLY A 83 6.01 -5.07 -10.92
N ASP A 84 6.18 -5.44 -12.20
CA ASP A 84 5.41 -4.83 -13.29
C ASP A 84 4.03 -5.50 -13.45
N LEU A 85 3.10 -5.05 -12.61
CA LEU A 85 1.72 -5.56 -12.57
C LEU A 85 0.82 -4.98 -13.67
N ASN A 86 1.34 -4.11 -14.54
CA ASN A 86 0.62 -3.62 -15.71
C ASN A 86 0.77 -4.55 -16.92
N THR A 87 1.69 -5.52 -16.84
CA THR A 87 1.89 -6.53 -17.90
C THR A 87 0.60 -7.30 -18.16
N ARG A 88 0.23 -7.43 -19.45
CA ARG A 88 -0.93 -8.20 -19.90
C ARG A 88 -0.56 -9.09 -21.07
N ILE A 89 -1.15 -10.28 -21.10
CA ILE A 89 -1.01 -11.25 -22.18
C ILE A 89 -2.20 -11.08 -23.13
N VAL A 90 -1.91 -10.92 -24.42
CA VAL A 90 -2.94 -10.92 -25.47
C VAL A 90 -3.50 -12.33 -25.62
N VAL A 91 -4.80 -12.48 -25.42
CA VAL A 91 -5.51 -13.76 -25.55
C VAL A 91 -5.82 -13.98 -27.03
N VAL A 92 -5.04 -14.86 -27.68
CA VAL A 92 -5.17 -15.17 -29.12
C VAL A 92 -5.83 -16.53 -29.39
N SER A 93 -5.87 -17.40 -28.38
CA SER A 93 -6.45 -18.75 -28.51
C SER A 93 -7.72 -18.87 -27.67
N ARG A 94 -8.61 -19.78 -28.07
CA ARG A 94 -9.85 -20.13 -27.35
C ARG A 94 -9.75 -21.47 -26.61
N ASP A 95 -8.56 -22.04 -26.58
CA ASP A 95 -8.23 -23.30 -25.88
C ASP A 95 -7.80 -23.05 -24.43
N GLU A 96 -7.26 -24.08 -23.79
CA GLU A 96 -6.73 -24.06 -22.42
C GLU A 96 -5.60 -23.03 -22.24
N VAL A 97 -4.81 -22.77 -23.29
CA VAL A 97 -3.73 -21.77 -23.26
C VAL A 97 -4.31 -20.36 -23.23
N GLY A 98 -5.40 -20.14 -23.98
CA GLY A 98 -6.18 -18.91 -23.91
C GLY A 98 -6.78 -18.67 -22.53
N GLN A 99 -7.39 -19.69 -21.95
CA GLN A 99 -7.96 -19.63 -20.59
C GLN A 99 -6.88 -19.36 -19.54
N LEU A 100 -5.71 -19.99 -19.66
CA LEU A 100 -4.58 -19.74 -18.76
C LEU A 100 -4.08 -18.30 -18.85
N ALA A 101 -4.01 -17.72 -20.06
CA ALA A 101 -3.65 -16.32 -20.25
C ALA A 101 -4.68 -15.37 -19.61
N MET A 102 -5.98 -15.69 -19.71
CA MET A 102 -7.04 -14.93 -19.03
C MET A 102 -6.90 -15.00 -17.50
N SER A 103 -6.70 -16.19 -16.95
CA SER A 103 -6.48 -16.40 -15.51
C SER A 103 -5.24 -15.67 -15.00
N PHE A 104 -4.14 -15.68 -15.77
CA PHE A 104 -2.94 -14.92 -15.47
C PHE A 104 -3.21 -13.41 -15.43
N ASN A 105 -3.90 -12.87 -16.42
CA ASN A 105 -4.24 -11.45 -16.45
C ASN A 105 -5.12 -11.03 -15.27
N LYS A 106 -6.06 -11.89 -14.86
CA LYS A 106 -6.90 -11.67 -13.68
C LYS A 106 -6.05 -11.63 -12.40
N MET A 107 -5.20 -12.64 -12.20
CA MET A 107 -4.28 -12.68 -11.06
C MET A 107 -3.38 -11.44 -10.99
N ALA A 108 -2.83 -10.98 -12.12
CA ALA A 108 -2.01 -9.77 -12.16
C ALA A 108 -2.81 -8.50 -11.80
N ALA A 109 -4.07 -8.42 -12.21
CA ALA A 109 -4.96 -7.32 -11.84
C ALA A 109 -5.32 -7.36 -10.34
N ASP A 110 -5.62 -8.54 -9.80
CA ASP A 110 -5.94 -8.73 -8.39
C ASP A 110 -4.75 -8.34 -7.51
N LEU A 111 -3.53 -8.79 -7.87
CA LEU A 111 -2.30 -8.43 -7.16
C LEU A 111 -2.06 -6.90 -7.16
N LYS A 112 -2.32 -6.23 -8.28
CA LYS A 112 -2.22 -4.77 -8.37
C LYS A 112 -3.21 -4.09 -7.41
N GLY A 113 -4.45 -4.55 -7.39
CA GLY A 113 -5.48 -4.02 -6.49
C GLY A 113 -5.14 -4.24 -5.01
N LEU A 114 -4.55 -5.37 -4.66
CA LEU A 114 -4.08 -5.63 -3.29
C LEU A 114 -2.97 -4.66 -2.87
N LEU A 115 -1.97 -4.45 -3.73
CA LEU A 115 -0.87 -3.51 -3.48
C LEU A 115 -1.35 -2.05 -3.36
N GLU A 116 -2.32 -1.64 -4.18
CA GLU A 116 -2.92 -0.31 -4.08
C GLU A 116 -3.68 -0.12 -2.76
N ARG A 117 -4.42 -1.15 -2.31
CA ARG A 117 -5.10 -1.11 -1.01
C ARG A 117 -4.12 -1.07 0.16
N GLU A 118 -3.05 -1.86 0.11
CA GLU A 118 -2.00 -1.84 1.13
C GLU A 118 -1.35 -0.45 1.23
N LYS A 119 -1.03 0.18 0.10
CA LYS A 119 -0.52 1.56 0.07
C LYS A 119 -1.51 2.56 0.65
N ALA A 120 -2.79 2.44 0.33
CA ALA A 120 -3.81 3.32 0.89
C ALA A 120 -3.96 3.14 2.41
N LEU A 121 -3.86 1.92 2.92
CA LEU A 121 -3.93 1.63 4.36
C LEU A 121 -2.70 2.16 5.09
N THR A 122 -1.49 1.95 4.55
CA THR A 122 -0.26 2.47 5.16
C THR A 122 -0.24 3.99 5.16
N GLN A 123 -0.71 4.63 4.08
CA GLN A 123 -0.86 6.08 4.04
C GLN A 123 -1.85 6.60 5.10
N LYS A 124 -3.00 5.94 5.27
CA LYS A 124 -3.97 6.28 6.32
C LYS A 124 -3.39 6.08 7.73
N ALA A 125 -2.64 5.01 7.95
CA ALA A 125 -1.98 4.75 9.24
C ALA A 125 -0.92 5.81 9.55
N LEU A 126 -0.14 6.25 8.55
CA LEU A 126 0.81 7.35 8.70
C LEU A 126 0.12 8.67 9.06
N GLN A 127 -1.01 8.99 8.41
CA GLN A 127 -1.82 10.17 8.74
C GLN A 127 -2.36 10.08 10.17
N GLY A 128 -2.93 8.95 10.57
CA GLY A 128 -3.42 8.77 11.95
C GLY A 128 -2.31 8.91 13.00
N ALA A 129 -1.12 8.37 12.73
CA ALA A 129 0.03 8.53 13.62
C ALA A 129 0.52 9.99 13.72
N GLN A 130 0.42 10.76 12.64
CA GLN A 130 0.72 12.20 12.66
C GLN A 130 -0.32 12.98 13.48
N GLU A 131 -1.61 12.72 13.27
CA GLU A 131 -2.68 13.34 14.05
C GLU A 131 -2.57 13.03 15.55
N GLU A 132 -2.19 11.79 15.90
CA GLU A 132 -1.94 11.42 17.29
C GLU A 132 -0.76 12.19 17.89
N LYS A 133 0.33 12.36 17.13
CA LYS A 133 1.49 13.16 17.55
C LYS A 133 1.13 14.63 17.75
N GLU A 134 0.39 15.22 16.83
CA GLU A 134 -0.07 16.62 16.93
C GLU A 134 -0.96 16.81 18.16
N ARG A 135 -1.90 15.89 18.41
CA ARG A 135 -2.72 15.93 19.64
C ARG A 135 -1.89 15.79 20.91
N ALA A 136 -0.87 14.95 20.91
CA ALA A 136 0.01 14.79 22.06
C ALA A 136 0.79 16.10 22.35
N GLU A 137 1.25 16.80 21.31
CA GLU A 137 1.92 18.11 21.42
C GLU A 137 0.95 19.21 21.89
N GLU A 138 -0.29 19.22 21.39
CA GLU A 138 -1.36 20.14 21.85
C GLU A 138 -1.69 19.91 23.33
N LEU A 139 -1.82 18.65 23.75
CA LEU A 139 -2.06 18.27 25.14
C LEU A 139 -0.91 18.74 26.04
N ASP A 140 0.34 18.51 25.65
CA ASP A 140 1.52 18.97 26.41
C ASP A 140 1.52 20.50 26.60
N THR A 141 1.23 21.23 25.54
CA THR A 141 1.10 22.69 25.58
C THR A 141 -0.04 23.13 26.52
N ALA A 142 -1.21 22.49 26.41
CA ALA A 142 -2.35 22.78 27.28
C ALA A 142 -2.09 22.48 28.77
N TYR A 143 -1.32 21.43 29.07
CA TYR A 143 -0.90 21.11 30.45
C TYR A 143 0.03 22.19 31.02
N SER A 144 1.00 22.67 30.24
CA SER A 144 1.89 23.76 30.65
C SER A 144 1.10 25.04 30.98
N ASP A 145 0.15 25.40 30.11
CA ASP A 145 -0.75 26.55 30.29
C ASP A 145 -1.62 26.41 31.55
N LEU A 146 -2.12 25.20 31.82
CA LEU A 146 -2.91 24.90 33.01
C LEU A 146 -2.08 25.08 34.28
N GLU A 147 -0.84 24.58 34.29
CA GLU A 147 0.08 24.70 35.41
C GLU A 147 0.42 26.18 35.69
N GLU A 148 0.63 26.98 34.65
CA GLU A 148 0.85 28.42 34.80
C GLU A 148 -0.37 29.11 35.43
N LYS A 149 -1.58 28.76 34.98
CA LYS A 149 -2.83 29.31 35.53
C LYS A 149 -3.02 28.89 36.99
N GLN A 150 -2.72 27.65 37.35
CA GLN A 150 -2.74 27.21 38.75
C GLN A 150 -1.75 28.02 39.61
N LYS A 151 -0.49 28.14 39.18
CA LYS A 151 0.52 28.95 39.88
C LYS A 151 0.13 30.43 39.99
N ARG A 152 -0.51 30.99 38.96
CA ARG A 152 -1.02 32.37 38.98
C ARG A 152 -2.16 32.50 39.98
N LEU A 153 -3.07 31.54 40.03
CA LEU A 153 -4.19 31.50 40.96
C LEU A 153 -3.70 31.38 42.42
N GLU A 154 -2.75 30.49 42.69
CA GLU A 154 -2.15 30.34 44.03
C GLU A 154 -1.46 31.62 44.50
N ARG A 155 -0.69 32.28 43.62
CA ARG A 155 -0.09 33.59 43.93
C ARG A 155 -1.14 34.65 44.22
N PHE A 156 -2.23 34.68 43.45
CA PHE A 156 -3.32 35.62 43.67
C PHE A 156 -4.01 35.39 45.01
N PHE A 157 -4.33 34.14 45.35
CA PHE A 157 -4.94 33.81 46.63
C PHE A 157 -4.03 34.19 47.79
N ARG A 158 -2.72 33.89 47.72
CA ARG A 158 -1.76 34.27 48.77
C ARG A 158 -1.76 35.78 48.99
N VAL A 159 -1.58 36.57 47.93
CA VAL A 159 -1.59 38.04 48.01
C VAL A 159 -2.92 38.59 48.53
N THR A 160 -4.04 37.99 48.13
CA THR A 160 -5.37 38.42 48.56
C THR A 160 -5.60 38.12 50.05
N VAL A 161 -5.22 36.93 50.51
CA VAL A 161 -5.31 36.54 51.92
C VAL A 161 -4.39 37.42 52.78
N ASP A 162 -3.16 37.69 52.34
CA ASP A 162 -2.22 38.56 53.06
C ASP A 162 -2.78 39.97 53.23
N ARG A 163 -3.33 40.56 52.16
CA ARG A 163 -3.98 41.88 52.20
C ARG A 163 -5.19 41.92 53.11
N GLU A 164 -6.06 40.91 53.03
CA GLU A 164 -7.24 40.82 53.92
C GLU A 164 -6.81 40.70 55.38
N MET A 165 -5.79 39.88 55.67
CA MET A 165 -5.26 39.72 57.01
C MET A 165 -4.68 41.02 57.56
N GLU A 166 -3.95 41.77 56.73
CA GLU A 166 -3.40 43.08 57.10
C GLU A 166 -4.51 44.11 57.37
N MET A 167 -5.54 44.15 56.51
CA MET A 167 -6.73 44.99 56.70
C MET A 167 -7.46 44.65 58.00
N ILE A 168 -7.59 43.37 58.33
CA ILE A 168 -8.20 42.92 59.58
C ILE A 168 -7.37 43.39 60.78
N LYS A 169 -6.05 43.26 60.72
CA LYS A 169 -5.14 43.73 61.79
C LYS A 169 -5.28 45.24 62.03
N LEU A 170 -5.26 46.05 60.96
CA LEU A 170 -5.48 47.49 61.02
C LEU A 170 -6.86 47.85 61.61
N LYS A 171 -7.93 47.17 61.19
CA LYS A 171 -9.28 47.37 61.75
C LYS A 171 -9.30 47.07 63.25
N MET A 172 -8.62 46.02 63.70
CA MET A 172 -8.49 45.72 65.14
C MET A 172 -7.73 46.82 65.89
N GLU A 173 -6.59 47.28 65.37
CA GLU A 173 -5.79 48.36 65.96
C GLU A 173 -6.56 49.68 66.08
N ILE A 174 -7.34 50.05 65.05
CA ILE A 174 -8.19 51.23 65.10
C ILE A 174 -9.26 51.09 66.20
N ASN A 175 -9.85 49.90 66.34
CA ASN A 175 -10.86 49.66 67.37
C ASN A 175 -10.27 49.70 68.79
N THR A 176 -9.07 49.15 69.01
CA THR A 176 -8.40 49.23 70.31
C THR A 176 -8.02 50.68 70.65
N LEU A 177 -7.48 51.44 69.70
CA LEU A 177 -7.21 52.89 69.86
C LEU A 177 -8.48 53.69 70.13
N ALA A 178 -9.57 53.43 69.40
CA ALA A 178 -10.86 54.08 69.63
C ALA A 178 -11.39 53.81 71.05
N GLY A 179 -11.27 52.57 71.52
CA GLY A 179 -11.64 52.19 72.90
C GLY A 179 -10.80 52.90 73.96
N GLN A 180 -9.49 53.04 73.75
CA GLN A 180 -8.60 53.81 74.64
C GLN A 180 -8.98 55.30 74.71
N LEU A 181 -9.51 55.84 73.61
CA LEU A 181 -9.98 57.22 73.51
C LEU A 181 -11.45 57.41 73.97
N GLY A 182 -12.10 56.37 74.53
CA GLY A 182 -13.49 56.42 74.96
C GLY A 182 -14.50 56.53 73.81
N GLN A 183 -14.10 56.25 72.58
CA GLN A 183 -14.96 56.26 71.40
C GLN A 183 -15.56 54.86 71.13
N PRO A 184 -16.78 54.79 70.55
CA PRO A 184 -17.35 53.53 70.11
C PRO A 184 -16.51 52.89 69.01
N ARG A 185 -16.56 51.55 68.92
CA ARG A 185 -15.85 50.78 67.87
C ARG A 185 -16.28 51.25 66.49
N ARG A 186 -15.30 51.41 65.59
CA ARG A 186 -15.54 51.91 64.23
C ARG A 186 -15.70 50.81 63.19
N TYR A 187 -15.15 49.62 63.44
CA TYR A 187 -15.19 48.51 62.49
C TYR A 187 -15.65 47.21 63.16
N GLU A 188 -16.37 46.39 62.40
CA GLU A 188 -16.75 45.04 62.81
C GLU A 188 -15.75 44.05 62.21
N VAL A 189 -15.21 43.16 63.04
CA VAL A 189 -14.14 42.23 62.66
C VAL A 189 -14.67 40.80 62.78
N PRO A 190 -14.49 39.93 61.77
CA PRO A 190 -15.04 38.58 61.81
C PRO A 190 -14.53 37.75 63.00
N ASP A 191 -15.45 37.12 63.75
CA ASP A 191 -15.15 36.37 64.98
C ASP A 191 -14.10 35.24 64.79
N LYS A 192 -14.05 34.66 63.59
CA LYS A 192 -13.15 33.53 63.27
C LYS A 192 -11.66 33.89 63.31
N VAL A 193 -11.32 35.18 63.22
CA VAL A 193 -9.92 35.65 63.24
C VAL A 193 -9.43 35.91 64.68
N SER A 194 -10.36 36.21 65.59
CA SER A 194 -10.09 36.33 67.03
C SER A 194 -9.58 35.00 67.63
N ALA A 195 -10.05 33.87 67.11
CA ALA A 195 -9.63 32.52 67.54
C ALA A 195 -8.33 32.03 66.86
N ALA A 196 -8.05 32.44 65.61
CA ALA A 196 -6.91 31.95 64.83
C ALA A 196 -5.56 32.59 65.23
N GLY A 197 -5.57 33.76 65.90
CA GLY A 197 -4.36 34.41 66.42
C GLY A 197 -3.55 33.56 67.41
N GLY A 198 -4.18 32.55 68.04
CA GLY A 198 -3.50 31.59 68.91
C GLY A 198 -2.92 30.38 68.16
N THR A 199 -3.43 30.03 66.98
CA THR A 199 -3.10 28.78 66.29
C THR A 199 -2.07 28.95 65.16
N LEU A 200 -1.99 30.13 64.54
CA LEU A 200 -1.01 30.41 63.47
C LEU A 200 0.42 30.59 63.98
N ARG A 201 0.62 30.91 65.26
CA ARG A 201 1.97 30.98 65.88
C ARG A 201 2.65 29.62 65.94
N LEU A 202 1.90 28.51 65.96
CA LEU A 202 2.44 27.16 66.15
C LEU A 202 2.92 26.48 64.86
N LYS A 203 2.71 27.06 63.67
CA LYS A 203 3.17 26.45 62.40
C LYS A 203 4.33 27.17 61.71
N MET A 204 4.77 28.30 62.26
CA MET A 204 5.92 29.06 61.74
C MET A 204 7.21 28.80 62.54
N GLU A 205 7.16 28.08 63.67
CA GLU A 205 8.34 27.70 64.47
C GLU A 205 8.86 26.27 64.21
N ASP A 206 8.07 25.38 63.57
CA ASP A 206 8.42 23.97 63.32
C ASP A 206 8.89 23.68 61.87
N GLY A 207 9.43 24.68 61.18
CA GLY A 207 9.90 24.57 59.80
C GLY A 207 11.30 25.14 59.59
N ALA A 208 12.27 24.61 60.33
CA ALA A 208 13.70 24.74 60.06
C ALA A 208 14.30 23.36 59.73
#